data_AF-A0A378MZA5-F1
#
_entry.id   AF-A0A378MZA5-F1
#
_cell.length_a   1.000
_cell.length_b   1.000
_cell.length_c   1.000
_cell.angle_alpha   90.00
_cell.angle_beta   90.00
_cell.angle_gamma   90.00
#
_symmetry.space_group_name_H-M   'P 1'
#
loop_
_entity.id
_entity.type
_entity.pdbx_description
1 polymer ?
#
loop_
_entity_poly.entity_id
_entity_poly.type
_entity_poly.pdbx_seq_one_letter_code
_entity_poly.pdbx_strand_id
1 'polypeptide(L)' 'MLQQFAMMSLGYFVFMRSTIPYQDTSREMNWSHVQNDVVGAMPKSQFTGKAGETMEISAELRPEITGAKCQFLPLR' A
#
# COMPACT_ATOMS: atom_id res chain seq x y z
N MET A 1 5.82 29.36 4.29
CA MET A 1 6.78 28.26 4.12
C MET A 1 6.12 27.01 4.69
N LEU A 2 5.46 26.19 3.88
CA LEU A 2 4.87 24.93 4.35
C LEU A 2 6.00 23.93 4.58
N GLN A 3 6.49 23.87 5.81
CA GLN A 3 7.47 22.86 6.21
C GLN A 3 6.79 21.48 6.09
N GLN A 4 7.22 20.67 5.12
CA GLN A 4 6.55 19.45 4.70
C GLN A 4 6.60 18.38 5.81
N PHE A 5 5.50 18.22 6.55
CA PHE A 5 5.27 17.11 7.49
C PHE A 5 4.43 15.97 6.88
N ALA A 6 4.12 16.06 5.58
CA ALA A 6 3.35 15.07 4.84
C ALA A 6 4.21 13.86 4.51
N MET A 7 3.81 12.69 5.01
CA MET A 7 4.54 11.43 4.84
C MET A 7 4.04 10.65 3.61
N MET A 8 2.73 10.58 3.39
CA MET A 8 2.10 9.87 2.27
C MET A 8 0.71 10.44 1.99
N SER A 9 0.18 10.27 0.78
CA SER A 9 -1.21 10.59 0.44
C SER A 9 -1.93 9.39 -0.19
N LEU A 10 -3.09 9.01 0.35
CA LEU A 10 -4.03 8.07 -0.25
C LEU A 10 -5.23 8.85 -0.81
N GLY A 11 -5.14 9.25 -2.07
CA GLY A 11 -6.13 10.12 -2.71
C GLY A 11 -6.21 11.48 -2.01
N TYR A 12 -7.36 11.79 -1.41
CA TYR A 12 -7.58 13.03 -0.66
C TYR A 12 -7.14 12.96 0.81
N PHE A 13 -6.72 11.79 1.28
CA PHE A 13 -6.26 11.61 2.65
C PHE A 13 -4.74 11.75 2.72
N VAL A 14 -4.24 12.64 3.60
CA VAL A 14 -2.80 12.88 3.76
C VAL A 14 -2.35 12.42 5.15
N PHE A 15 -1.41 11.48 5.19
CA PHE A 15 -0.77 11.01 6.41
C PHE A 15 0.26 12.04 6.88
N MET A 16 0.09 12.55 8.10
CA MET A 16 0.99 13.50 8.74
C MET A 16 1.15 13.15 10.22
N ARG A 17 2.30 13.50 10.82
CA ARG A 17 2.54 13.32 12.27
C ARG A 17 1.50 13.99 13.18
N SER A 18 0.88 15.08 12.71
CA SER A 18 -0.19 15.80 13.40
C SER A 18 -1.58 15.17 13.22
N THR A 19 -1.71 14.14 12.36
CA THR A 19 -2.96 13.41 12.09
C THR A 19 -2.75 11.92 12.37
N ILE A 20 -2.77 11.06 11.35
CA ILE A 20 -2.45 9.64 11.47
C ILE A 20 -1.07 9.43 10.81
N PRO A 21 0.01 9.16 11.58
CA PRO A 21 1.25 8.69 10.99
C PRO A 21 1.08 7.23 10.53
N TYR A 22 1.59 6.90 9.35
CA TYR A 22 1.72 5.49 8.94
C TYR A 22 3.07 4.95 9.43
N GLN A 23 3.08 3.69 9.88
CA GLN A 23 4.27 3.02 10.42
C GLN A 23 4.94 2.24 9.30
N ASP A 24 4.15 1.43 8.60
CA ASP A 24 4.61 0.45 7.62
C ASP A 24 3.70 0.48 6.40
N THR A 25 4.32 0.35 5.22
CA THR A 25 3.64 0.20 3.93
C THR A 25 4.15 -1.07 3.27
N SER A 26 3.30 -2.08 3.13
CA SER A 26 3.58 -3.29 2.36
C SER A 26 2.90 -3.21 1.00
N ARG A 27 3.61 -3.62 -0.05
CA ARG A 27 3.08 -3.65 -1.41
C ARG A 27 3.46 -4.97 -2.06
N GLU A 28 2.46 -5.80 -2.29
CA GLU A 28 2.62 -7.06 -2.99
C GLU A 28 2.19 -6.90 -4.45
N MET A 29 3.11 -7.18 -5.37
CA MET A 29 2.83 -7.24 -6.80
C MET A 29 2.87 -8.68 -7.27
N ASN A 30 1.73 -9.18 -7.73
CA ASN A 30 1.65 -10.51 -8.34
C ASN A 30 1.64 -10.38 -9.86
N TRP A 31 2.54 -11.11 -10.52
CA TRP A 31 2.61 -11.24 -11.97
C TRP A 31 2.18 -12.64 -12.39
N SER A 32 1.28 -12.72 -13.37
CA SER A 32 0.78 -14.01 -13.87
C SER A 32 1.65 -14.51 -15.01
N HIS A 33 2.27 -15.67 -14.77
CA HIS A 33 3.07 -16.40 -15.74
C HIS A 33 2.46 -17.78 -15.93
N VAL A 34 1.68 -17.94 -17.00
CA VAL A 34 1.08 -19.24 -17.33
C VAL A 34 2.16 -20.09 -17.99
N GLN A 35 2.39 -21.27 -17.45
CA GLN A 35 3.36 -22.22 -17.97
C GLN A 35 2.63 -23.27 -18.81
N ASN A 36 3.02 -23.39 -20.07
CA ASN A 36 2.49 -24.40 -20.97
C ASN A 36 3.50 -25.53 -21.11
N ASP A 37 3.15 -26.69 -20.58
CA ASP A 37 3.99 -27.88 -20.67
C ASP A 37 3.94 -28.45 -22.09
N VAL A 38 5.12 -28.59 -22.69
CA VAL A 38 5.28 -29.14 -24.03
C VAL A 38 5.99 -30.49 -23.91
N VAL A 39 5.43 -31.54 -24.52
CA VAL A 39 6.04 -32.88 -24.51
C VAL A 39 7.35 -32.84 -25.30
N GLY A 40 8.44 -33.27 -24.65
CA GLY A 40 9.77 -33.38 -25.29
C GLY A 40 10.56 -32.06 -25.38
N ALA A 41 10.08 -30.97 -24.79
CA ALA A 41 10.78 -29.69 -24.72
C ALA A 41 10.65 -29.06 -23.32
N MET A 42 11.46 -28.03 -23.04
CA MET A 42 11.33 -27.27 -21.80
C MET A 42 10.00 -26.50 -21.82
N PRO A 43 9.23 -26.50 -20.72
CA PRO A 43 7.95 -25.81 -20.65
C PRO A 43 8.11 -24.30 -20.89
N LYS A 44 7.24 -23.74 -21.73
CA LYS A 44 7.28 -22.32 -22.09
C LYS A 44 6.42 -21.52 -21.12
N SER A 45 7.03 -20.54 -20.46
CA SER A 45 6.31 -19.57 -19.62
C SER A 45 5.89 -18.37 -20.48
N GLN A 46 4.60 -18.04 -20.46
CA GLN A 46 4.04 -16.87 -21.14
C GLN A 46 3.56 -15.84 -20.12
N PHE A 47 4.12 -14.63 -20.24
CA PHE A 47 3.63 -13.49 -19.47
C PHE A 47 2.22 -13.13 -19.93
N THR A 48 1.25 -13.33 -19.04
CA THR A 48 -0.19 -13.12 -19.34
C THR A 48 -0.66 -11.76 -18.82
N GLY A 49 0.05 -11.18 -17.83
CA GLY A 49 -0.20 -9.84 -17.33
C GLY A 49 0.03 -9.71 -15.83
N LYS A 50 -0.38 -8.57 -15.27
CA LYS A 50 -0.36 -8.33 -13.82
C LYS A 50 -1.56 -9.04 -13.19
N ALA A 51 -1.32 -9.98 -12.26
CA ALA A 51 -2.36 -10.84 -11.68
C ALA A 51 -3.18 -10.13 -10.61
N GLY A 52 -2.54 -9.20 -9.88
CA GLY A 52 -3.16 -8.41 -8.83
C GLY A 52 -2.10 -7.62 -8.07
N GLU A 53 -2.51 -6.52 -7.45
CA GLU A 53 -1.67 -5.71 -6.60
C GLU A 53 -2.42 -5.41 -5.31
N THR A 54 -1.82 -5.78 -4.18
CA THR A 54 -2.35 -5.50 -2.84
C THR A 54 -1.39 -4.55 -2.14
N MET A 55 -1.92 -3.47 -1.60
CA MET A 55 -1.16 -2.51 -0.80
C MET A 55 -1.79 -2.43 0.59
N GLU A 56 -0.99 -2.74 1.61
CA GLU A 56 -1.37 -2.67 3.01
C GLU A 56 -0.64 -1.50 3.67
N ILE A 57 -1.41 -0.64 4.35
CA ILE A 57 -0.89 0.53 5.04
C ILE A 57 -1.27 0.39 6.52
N SER A 58 -0.27 0.17 7.35
CA SER A 58 -0.45 0.06 8.80
C SER A 58 -0.17 1.41 9.45
N ALA A 59 -1.15 1.92 10.21
CA ALA A 59 -1.08 3.21 10.86
C ALA A 59 -1.60 3.11 12.30
N GLU A 60 -0.89 3.69 13.26
CA GLU A 60 -1.29 3.68 14.67
C GLU A 60 -1.52 5.12 15.14
N LEU A 61 -2.72 5.38 15.62
CA LEU A 61 -3.03 6.67 16.22
C LEU A 61 -2.70 6.62 17.72
N ARG A 62 -1.80 7.50 18.17
CA ARG A 62 -1.52 7.74 19.59
C ARG A 62 -1.96 9.15 19.98
N PRO A 63 -3.22 9.34 20.43
CA PRO A 63 -3.80 10.66 20.68
C PRO A 63 -3.01 11.50 21.68
N GLU A 64 -2.31 10.85 22.62
CA GLU A 64 -1.47 11.49 23.64
C GLU A 64 -0.29 12.26 23.04
N ILE A 65 0.22 11.82 21.88
CA ILE A 65 1.36 12.46 21.19
C ILE A 65 0.88 13.33 20.03
N THR A 66 -0.18 12.92 19.34
CA THR A 66 -0.68 13.64 18.15
C THR A 66 -1.57 14.84 18.50
N GLY A 67 -2.05 14.95 19.74
CA GLY A 67 -2.78 16.12 20.24
C GLY A 67 -4.17 16.35 19.61
N ALA A 68 -4.60 15.48 18.69
CA ALA A 68 -5.86 15.62 17.97
C ALA A 68 -6.99 14.85 18.67
N LYS A 69 -7.93 15.59 19.28
CA LYS A 69 -9.24 15.04 19.62
C LYS A 69 -9.99 14.73 18.32
N CYS A 70 -10.19 13.44 18.07
CA CYS A 70 -11.21 12.89 17.18
C CYS A 70 -11.25 13.47 15.75
N GLN A 71 -10.36 13.02 14.87
CA GLN A 71 -10.62 13.01 13.42
C GLN A 71 -10.84 11.56 12.97
N PHE A 72 -11.86 10.90 13.53
CA PHE A 72 -12.23 9.55 13.10
C PHE A 72 -13.21 9.66 11.93
N LEU A 73 -12.70 9.92 10.73
CA LEU A 73 -13.42 9.58 9.51
C LEU A 73 -12.95 8.17 9.10
N PRO A 74 -13.81 7.14 9.11
CA PRO A 74 -13.37 5.79 8.80
C PRO A 74 -12.95 5.69 7.32
N LEU A 75 -11.67 5.36 7.11
CA LEU A 75 -11.17 4.77 5.87
C LEU A 75 -11.92 3.44 5.70
N ARG A 76 -12.78 3.33 4.68
CA ARG A 76 -13.55 2.12 4.34
C ARG A 76 -12.95 1.43 3.13
#